data_AF-A0A7C0ZW03-F1
#
_entry.id   AF-A0A7C0ZW03-F1
#
_cell.length_a   1.000
_cell.length_b   1.000
_cell.length_c   1.000
_cell.angle_alpha   90.00
_cell.angle_beta   90.00
_cell.angle_gamma   90.00
#
_symmetry.space_group_name_H-M   'P 1'
#
loop_
_entity.id
_entity.type
_entity.pdbx_description
1 polymer ?
#
loop_
_entity_poly.entity_id
_entity_poly.type
_entity_poly.pdbx_seq_one_letter_code
_entity_poly.pdbx_strand_id
1 'polypeptide(L)'
;MDKKLRYITTRNLRNKNGKITGKIRVIVWEGENVAHVNYTCPECGHTEKTEKEWKRPFSVKCSKCGFLIRVPRLKTEIKKMRS
;
A
#
# COMPACT_ATOMS: atom_id res chain seq x y z
N MET A 1 -3.32 7.77 24.04
CA MET A 1 -2.76 6.58 23.38
C MET A 1 -2.35 6.98 21.98
N ASP A 2 -1.17 7.57 21.87
CA ASP A 2 -0.62 8.09 20.63
C ASP A 2 -0.04 6.92 19.82
N LYS A 3 -0.88 6.30 18.97
CA LYS A 3 -0.39 5.33 18.00
C LYS A 3 0.54 6.04 17.03
N LYS A 4 1.85 5.97 17.28
CA LYS A 4 2.87 6.49 16.37
C LYS A 4 2.83 5.69 15.07
N LEU A 5 2.84 6.39 13.94
CA LEU A 5 2.94 5.77 12.63
C LEU A 5 4.40 5.45 12.34
N ARG A 6 4.74 4.16 12.28
CA ARG A 6 6.09 3.71 11.92
C ARG A 6 6.36 3.91 10.44
N TYR A 7 5.35 3.65 9.61
CA TYR A 7 5.47 3.75 8.17
C TYR A 7 4.13 4.05 7.53
N ILE A 8 4.11 5.00 6.61
CA ILE A 8 2.98 5.20 5.71
C ILE A 8 3.50 5.45 4.30
N THR A 9 2.86 4.82 3.33
CA THR A 9 3.06 5.12 1.92
C THR A 9 1.72 5.16 1.24
N THR A 10 1.57 6.07 0.28
CA THR A 10 0.41 6.10 -0.60
C THR A 10 0.92 6.28 -2.01
N ARG A 11 0.54 5.38 -2.91
CA ARG A 11 0.92 5.43 -4.31
C ARG A 11 -0.31 5.30 -5.19
N ASN A 12 -0.38 6.18 -6.16
CA ASN A 12 -1.41 6.15 -7.18
C ASN A 12 -0.93 5.22 -8.32
N LEU A 13 -1.74 4.23 -8.68
CA LEU A 13 -1.52 3.30 -9.78
C LEU A 13 -2.33 3.80 -10.98
N ARG A 14 -1.63 4.04 -12.10
CA ARG A 14 -2.27 4.36 -13.37
C ARG A 14 -2.64 3.06 -14.08
N ASN A 15 -3.85 3.01 -14.62
CA ASN A 15 -4.25 1.92 -15.52
C ASN A 15 -3.68 2.16 -16.93
N LYS A 16 -3.76 1.16 -17.82
CA LYS A 16 -3.37 1.23 -19.24
C LYS A 16 -3.93 2.46 -19.96
N ASN A 17 -5.11 2.93 -19.55
CA ASN A 17 -5.78 4.09 -20.14
C ASN A 17 -5.27 5.45 -19.60
N GLY A 18 -4.16 5.49 -18.87
CA GLY A 18 -3.59 6.71 -18.27
C GLY A 18 -4.37 7.27 -17.07
N LYS A 19 -5.56 6.75 -16.78
CA LYS A 19 -6.39 7.16 -15.63
C LYS A 19 -5.84 6.59 -14.32
N ILE A 20 -5.81 7.43 -13.28
CA ILE A 20 -5.47 7.05 -11.90
C ILE A 20 -6.71 6.43 -11.27
N THR A 21 -6.98 5.16 -11.58
CA THR A 21 -8.08 4.40 -10.98
C THR A 21 -7.61 3.52 -9.84
N GLY A 22 -6.32 3.19 -9.79
CA GLY A 22 -5.75 2.42 -8.70
C GLY A 22 -5.04 3.31 -7.69
N LYS A 23 -5.12 2.93 -6.42
CA LYS A 23 -4.44 3.60 -5.32
C LYS A 23 -4.06 2.55 -4.31
N ILE A 24 -2.80 2.50 -3.90
CA ILE A 24 -2.34 1.62 -2.84
C ILE A 24 -1.82 2.46 -1.68
N ARG A 25 -2.23 2.11 -0.48
CA ARG A 25 -1.89 2.77 0.76
C ARG A 25 -1.44 1.71 1.75
N VAL A 26 -0.20 1.78 2.19
CA VAL A 26 0.34 0.87 3.22
C VAL A 26 0.59 1.67 4.47
N ILE A 27 0.10 1.17 5.60
CA ILE A 27 0.20 1.77 6.93
C ILE A 27 0.78 0.72 7.86
N VAL A 28 1.85 1.05 8.56
CA VAL A 28 2.47 0.21 9.59
C VAL A 28 2.53 1.05 10.86
N TRP A 29 1.94 0.53 11.94
CA TRP A 29 1.95 1.18 13.24
C TRP A 29 3.25 0.89 13.99
N GLU A 30 3.68 1.80 14.84
CA GLU A 30 4.84 1.61 15.72
C GLU A 30 4.44 0.67 16.87
N GLY A 31 5.27 -0.35 17.10
CA GLY A 31 4.94 -1.45 18.02
C GLY A 31 4.25 -2.65 17.35
N GLU A 32 3.70 -2.47 16.14
CA GLU A 32 3.11 -3.56 15.36
C GLU A 32 4.03 -3.96 14.19
N ASN A 33 4.17 -5.26 13.96
CA ASN A 33 4.82 -5.80 12.76
C ASN A 33 3.79 -6.12 11.66
N VAL A 34 2.59 -5.55 11.76
CA VAL A 34 1.51 -5.72 10.79
C VAL A 34 1.43 -4.49 9.89
N ALA A 35 1.33 -4.74 8.60
CA ALA A 35 1.11 -3.75 7.57
C ALA A 35 -0.33 -3.81 7.08
N HIS A 36 -1.06 -2.73 7.32
CA HIS A 36 -2.38 -2.50 6.76
C HIS A 36 -2.22 -1.95 5.35
N VAL A 37 -2.52 -2.78 4.37
CA VAL A 37 -2.50 -2.45 2.95
C VAL A 37 -3.93 -2.25 2.48
N ASN A 38 -4.27 -1.02 2.12
CA ASN A 38 -5.49 -0.68 1.43
C ASN A 38 -5.15 -0.40 -0.03
N TYR A 39 -5.63 -1.21 -0.96
CA TYR A 39 -5.34 -1.04 -2.37
C TYR A 39 -6.61 -1.04 -3.22
N THR A 40 -6.56 -0.31 -4.32
CA THR A 40 -7.59 -0.24 -5.36
C THR A 40 -6.98 -0.77 -6.65
N CYS A 41 -7.55 -1.84 -7.23
CA CYS A 41 -7.14 -2.41 -8.51
C CYS A 41 -7.38 -1.35 -9.61
N PRO A 42 -6.34 -0.93 -10.35
CA PRO A 42 -6.49 0.04 -11.43
C PRO A 42 -7.34 -0.52 -12.59
N GLU A 43 -7.39 -1.84 -12.77
CA GLU A 43 -8.12 -2.45 -13.88
C GLU A 43 -9.62 -2.60 -13.61
N CYS A 44 -10.02 -3.09 -12.43
CA CYS A 44 -11.43 -3.33 -12.12
C CYS A 44 -12.05 -2.35 -11.12
N GLY A 45 -11.26 -1.41 -10.57
CA GLY A 45 -11.72 -0.45 -9.55
C GLY A 45 -12.02 -1.08 -8.18
N HIS A 46 -11.73 -2.38 -7.99
CA HIS A 46 -11.99 -3.04 -6.71
C HIS A 46 -11.05 -2.52 -5.63
N THR A 47 -11.62 -2.07 -4.52
CA THR A 47 -10.86 -1.63 -3.35
C THR A 47 -10.91 -2.70 -2.27
N GLU A 48 -9.75 -3.15 -1.80
CA GLU A 48 -9.63 -4.17 -0.78
C GLU A 48 -8.65 -3.70 0.30
N LYS A 49 -9.00 -3.99 1.55
CA LYS A 49 -8.18 -3.73 2.72
C LYS A 49 -7.69 -5.08 3.23
N THR A 50 -6.39 -5.25 3.28
CA THR A 50 -5.75 -6.44 3.83
C THR A 50 -4.74 -6.01 4.89
N GLU A 51 -4.68 -6.75 5.97
CA GLU A 51 -3.63 -6.65 6.97
C GLU A 51 -2.77 -7.89 6.85
N LYS A 52 -1.46 -7.67 6.75
CA LYS A 52 -0.49 -8.75 6.58
C LYS A 52 0.73 -8.41 7.38
N GLU A 53 1.40 -9.44 7.90
CA GLU A 53 2.70 -9.27 8.52
C GLU A 53 3.65 -8.54 7.56
N TRP A 54 4.36 -7.54 8.07
CA TRP A 54 5.28 -6.72 7.31
C TRP A 54 6.53 -7.52 6.90
N LYS A 55 6.39 -8.32 5.84
CA LYS A 55 7.45 -9.10 5.21
C LYS A 55 7.74 -8.59 3.81
N ARG A 56 9.03 -8.45 3.48
CA ARG A 56 9.50 -7.96 2.16
C ARG A 56 9.92 -9.17 1.32
N PRO A 57 9.60 -9.26 0.01
CA PRO A 57 8.84 -8.33 -0.85
C PRO A 57 7.31 -8.45 -0.74
N PHE A 58 6.59 -7.32 -0.86
CA PHE A 58 5.14 -7.28 -0.81
C PHE A 58 4.52 -7.37 -2.21
N SER A 59 3.78 -8.45 -2.44
CA SER A 59 2.96 -8.62 -3.64
C SER A 59 1.51 -8.75 -3.22
N VAL A 60 0.65 -7.93 -3.80
CA VAL A 60 -0.79 -7.97 -3.55
C VAL A 60 -1.48 -8.38 -4.83
N LYS A 61 -2.13 -9.54 -4.81
CA LYS A 61 -2.95 -10.00 -5.93
C LYS A 61 -4.38 -9.55 -5.67
N CYS A 62 -4.99 -8.90 -6.65
CA CYS A 62 -6.38 -8.51 -6.51
C CYS A 62 -7.31 -9.73 -6.61
N SER A 63 -8.19 -9.90 -5.63
CA SER A 63 -9.18 -10.98 -5.58
C SER A 63 -10.17 -10.94 -6.75
N LYS A 64 -10.44 -9.75 -7.32
CA LYS A 64 -11.44 -9.56 -8.38
C LYS A 64 -10.88 -9.68 -9.80
N CYS A 65 -9.79 -8.97 -10.09
CA CYS A 65 -9.19 -8.90 -11.43
C CYS A 65 -8.03 -9.89 -11.61
N GLY A 66 -7.50 -10.48 -10.53
CA GLY A 66 -6.25 -11.26 -10.55
C GLY A 66 -4.99 -10.42 -10.78
N PHE A 67 -5.14 -9.10 -10.93
CA PHE A 67 -4.04 -8.18 -11.18
C PHE A 67 -3.01 -8.22 -10.06
N LEU A 68 -1.75 -8.42 -10.42
CA LEU A 68 -0.65 -8.54 -9.47
C LEU A 68 -0.03 -7.16 -9.24
N ILE A 69 -0.41 -6.52 -8.14
CA ILE A 69 0.19 -5.28 -7.67
C ILE A 69 1.48 -5.64 -6.95
N ARG A 70 2.58 -5.58 -7.69
CA ARG A 70 3.91 -5.65 -7.10
C ARG A 70 4.20 -4.30 -6.45
N VAL A 71 4.50 -4.31 -5.17
CA VAL A 71 4.99 -3.14 -4.46
C VAL A 71 6.49 -3.34 -4.27
N PRO A 72 7.32 -3.08 -5.31
CA PRO A 72 8.76 -3.20 -5.20
C PRO A 72 9.24 -2.24 -4.13
N ARG A 73 10.21 -2.70 -3.32
CA ARG A 73 10.90 -2.00 -2.22
C ARG A 73 10.42 -0.55 -2.10
N LEU A 74 9.45 -0.36 -1.21
CA LEU A 74 9.00 0.93 -0.75
C LEU A 74 10.21 1.66 -0.15
N LYS A 75 10.93 2.38 -1.02
CA LYS A 75 12.01 3.29 -0.63
C LYS A 75 11.35 4.24 0.36
N THR A 76 11.88 4.23 1.55
CA THR A 76 11.40 4.96 2.72
C THR A 76 11.12 6.42 2.38
N GLU A 77 9.89 6.79 1.99
CA GLU A 77 9.39 8.16 2.12
C GLU A 77 8.95 8.39 3.57
N ILE A 78 9.82 8.08 4.54
CA ILE A 78 9.78 8.79 5.81
C ILE A 78 10.44 10.12 5.48
N LYS A 79 9.66 11.05 4.93
CA LYS A 79 10.05 12.46 4.91
C LYS A 79 10.06 12.87 6.37
N LYS A 80 11.21 12.68 7.01
CA LYS A 80 11.56 13.23 8.32
C LYS A 80 11.32 14.74 8.19
N MET A 81 10.17 15.24 8.63
CA MET A 81 10.10 16.63 9.06
C MET A 81 10.83 16.67 10.40
N ARG A 82 12.16 16.76 10.31
CA ARG A 82 12.97 17.37 11.34
C ARG A 82 13.08 18.83 10.90
N SER A 83 12.38 19.73 11.60
CA SER A 83 13.01 20.82 12.35
C SER A 83 11.95 21.66 13.03
#